data_AF-A0AAD9NRG8-F1
#
_entry.id   AF-A0AAD9NRG8-F1
#
_cell.length_a   1.000
_cell.length_b   1.000
_cell.length_c   1.000
_cell.angle_alpha   90.00
_cell.angle_beta   90.00
_cell.angle_gamma   90.00
#
_symmetry.space_group_name_H-M   'P 1'
#
loop_
_entity.id
_entity.type
_entity.pdbx_description
1 polymer ?
#
loop_
_entity_poly.entity_id
_entity_poly.type
_entity_poly.pdbx_seq_one_letter_code
_entity_poly.pdbx_strand_id
1 'polypeptide(L)'
;MCPSTVSDYEPAAGLQRAMSCDSVASDSSILDVEPDAPKIGQLEFGLEYDREVSEFIVSVIQARDLEANEVTGSLDSYVKVLLSPHRDGKVQTKVQRDTTNPIYHERFLFTVEPDELPLKTLLLQVYSSDKYARHKLLGEADLKVGDIEVRHPLRIWMNLRDMDERPSDYGNMMFSLSYLPTAERLTVVLVKVRNAKWTYGKEMGDCFVKVYLLQNGKKVIKKKTSTKRGEKNPIFNEAMIFSVPAPVLQTVQLRIRVMEQLPNGEVSSLGHVIVGSQLSGTELTHWNQMMSSLRKPVAMWHSLRK
;
A
#
# COMPACT_ATOMS: atom_id res chain seq x y z
N MET A 1 -42.73 27.05 36.93
CA MET A 1 -41.62 27.73 36.22
C MET A 1 -40.35 26.96 36.52
N CYS A 2 -39.88 26.17 35.55
CA CYS A 2 -38.56 25.54 35.54
C CYS A 2 -38.06 25.63 34.10
N PRO A 3 -36.89 26.22 33.79
CA PRO A 3 -36.32 26.17 32.47
C PRO A 3 -35.43 24.92 32.35
N SER A 4 -35.72 24.08 31.35
CA SER A 4 -34.87 22.99 30.89
C SER A 4 -33.81 23.54 29.94
N THR A 5 -32.55 23.54 30.35
CA THR A 5 -31.38 23.78 29.50
C THR A 5 -31.13 22.56 28.62
N VAL A 6 -31.39 22.71 27.32
CA VAL A 6 -30.85 21.81 26.30
C VAL A 6 -29.48 22.36 25.91
N SER A 7 -28.44 21.57 26.13
CA SER A 7 -27.08 21.87 25.68
C SER A 7 -27.00 21.65 24.17
N ASP A 8 -26.73 22.71 23.42
CA ASP A 8 -26.40 22.63 22.01
C ASP A 8 -25.04 21.93 21.85
N TYR A 9 -25.09 20.72 21.27
CA TYR A 9 -23.91 19.98 20.85
C TYR A 9 -23.64 20.33 19.38
N GLU A 10 -22.66 21.21 19.12
CA GLU A 10 -22.19 21.50 17.77
C GLU A 10 -21.41 20.29 17.20
N PRO A 11 -21.75 19.77 16.00
CA PRO A 11 -20.97 18.72 15.37
C PRO A 11 -19.66 19.30 14.79
N ALA A 12 -18.58 18.53 14.96
CA ALA A 12 -17.23 18.84 14.50
C ALA A 12 -17.16 19.24 13.01
N ALA A 13 -16.26 20.18 12.73
CA ALA A 13 -16.02 20.81 11.42
C ALA A 13 -16.11 19.85 10.21
N GLY A 14 -16.94 20.23 9.25
CA GLY A 14 -17.21 19.45 8.03
C GLY A 14 -15.99 19.31 7.11
N LEU A 15 -15.92 18.18 6.40
CA LEU A 15 -14.92 17.93 5.36
C LEU A 15 -14.95 19.04 4.30
N GLN A 16 -13.80 19.66 4.04
CA GLN A 16 -13.66 20.67 3.00
C GLN A 16 -13.29 20.04 1.65
N ARG A 17 -13.84 20.59 0.56
CA ARG A 17 -13.48 20.20 -0.81
C ARG A 17 -12.22 20.92 -1.26
N ALA A 18 -11.26 20.18 -1.79
CA ALA A 18 -10.05 20.73 -2.38
C ALA A 18 -10.29 21.44 -3.72
N MET A 19 -9.48 22.45 -4.02
CA MET A 19 -9.57 23.23 -5.26
C MET A 19 -8.83 22.54 -6.42
N SER A 20 -9.43 22.59 -7.61
CA SER A 20 -8.75 22.26 -8.87
C SER A 20 -7.82 23.41 -9.27
N CYS A 21 -6.68 23.11 -9.87
CA CYS A 21 -5.80 24.14 -10.42
C CYS A 21 -5.68 24.02 -11.94
N ASP A 22 -5.77 25.15 -12.65
CA ASP A 22 -5.85 25.20 -14.12
C ASP A 22 -4.52 24.88 -14.82
N SER A 23 -3.40 24.88 -14.09
CA SER A 23 -2.09 24.53 -14.63
C SER A 23 -1.59 23.18 -14.11
N VAL A 24 -1.56 22.20 -15.02
CA VAL A 24 -0.83 20.93 -14.88
C VAL A 24 0.67 21.09 -15.18
N ALA A 25 1.07 22.20 -15.81
CA ALA A 25 2.43 22.52 -16.27
C ALA A 25 3.24 23.28 -15.21
N SER A 26 3.39 22.73 -14.01
CA SER A 26 4.36 23.26 -13.04
C SER A 26 5.73 22.61 -13.28
N ASP A 27 6.72 23.44 -13.64
CA ASP A 27 8.13 23.09 -13.83
C ASP A 27 8.71 22.37 -12.60
N SER A 28 9.14 21.12 -12.82
CA SER A 28 9.99 20.26 -11.97
C SER A 28 9.69 18.75 -12.15
N SER A 29 8.91 18.33 -13.14
CA SER A 29 8.76 16.88 -13.43
C SER A 29 8.23 16.59 -14.83
N ILE A 30 9.09 16.87 -15.83
CA ILE A 30 9.08 16.26 -17.18
C ILE A 30 10.30 15.33 -17.29
N LEU A 31 10.51 14.49 -16.28
CA LEU A 31 11.33 13.31 -16.43
C LEU A 31 10.38 12.12 -16.33
N ASP A 32 10.51 11.20 -17.28
CA ASP A 32 9.68 10.02 -17.45
C ASP A 32 9.38 9.39 -16.09
N VAL A 33 8.08 9.36 -15.75
CA VAL A 33 7.58 8.87 -14.47
C VAL A 33 7.56 7.35 -14.56
N GLU A 34 8.72 6.72 -14.42
CA GLU A 34 8.71 5.37 -13.87
C GLU A 34 8.19 5.48 -12.43
N PRO A 35 7.20 4.67 -12.03
CA PRO A 35 6.74 4.66 -10.67
C PRO A 35 7.90 4.19 -9.79
N ASP A 36 8.38 5.09 -8.94
CA ASP A 36 9.39 4.89 -7.87
C ASP A 36 8.86 3.98 -6.73
N ALA A 37 7.97 3.05 -7.06
CA ALA A 37 7.42 2.05 -6.16
C ALA A 37 8.34 0.82 -6.19
N PRO A 38 8.83 0.33 -5.03
CA PRO A 38 9.61 -0.89 -4.97
C PRO A 38 8.79 -2.04 -5.54
N LYS A 39 9.18 -2.53 -6.71
CA LYS A 39 8.63 -3.75 -7.27
C LYS A 39 9.32 -4.94 -6.62
N ILE A 40 8.92 -5.23 -5.39
CA ILE A 40 9.41 -6.40 -4.64
C ILE A 40 8.84 -7.70 -5.23
N GLY A 41 7.71 -7.58 -5.93
CA GLY A 41 7.01 -8.64 -6.63
C GLY A 41 5.75 -9.10 -5.92
N GLN A 42 5.13 -10.14 -6.46
CA GLN A 42 3.88 -10.72 -5.99
C GLN A 42 4.02 -12.24 -5.87
N LEU A 43 3.30 -12.82 -4.92
CA LEU A 43 3.26 -14.25 -4.68
C LEU A 43 1.82 -14.76 -4.83
N GLU A 44 1.66 -15.81 -5.63
CA GLU A 44 0.43 -16.59 -5.73
C GLU A 44 0.52 -17.83 -4.84
N PHE A 45 -0.50 -18.03 -4.02
CA PHE A 45 -0.63 -19.22 -3.20
C PHE A 45 -2.09 -19.67 -3.08
N GLY A 46 -2.27 -20.97 -2.86
CA GLY A 46 -3.55 -21.62 -2.67
C GLY A 46 -3.74 -22.05 -1.22
N LEU A 47 -4.96 -21.94 -0.70
CA LEU A 47 -5.33 -22.37 0.64
C LEU A 47 -6.51 -23.32 0.60
N GLU A 48 -6.38 -24.43 1.32
CA GLU A 48 -7.39 -25.48 1.48
C GLU A 48 -7.38 -25.95 2.93
N TYR A 49 -8.54 -26.34 3.46
CA TYR A 49 -8.63 -26.93 4.79
C TYR A 49 -9.51 -28.17 4.74
N ASP A 50 -8.94 -29.30 5.13
CA ASP A 50 -9.65 -30.57 5.30
C ASP A 50 -10.03 -30.72 6.79
N ARG A 51 -11.34 -30.68 7.06
CA ARG A 51 -11.90 -30.79 8.40
C ARG A 51 -11.89 -32.22 8.94
N GLU A 52 -11.86 -33.23 8.07
CA GLU A 52 -11.95 -34.63 8.49
C GLU A 52 -10.64 -35.11 9.11
N VAL A 53 -9.52 -34.57 8.62
CA VAL A 53 -8.17 -34.90 9.09
C VAL A 53 -7.46 -33.75 9.81
N SER A 54 -8.16 -32.62 10.03
CA SER A 54 -7.60 -31.41 10.65
C SER A 54 -6.33 -30.91 9.94
N GLU A 55 -6.34 -30.87 8.60
CA GLU A 55 -5.17 -30.47 7.79
C GLU A 55 -5.41 -29.14 7.06
N PHE A 56 -4.55 -28.17 7.33
CA PHE A 56 -4.44 -26.93 6.57
C PHE A 56 -3.36 -27.04 5.51
N ILE A 57 -3.77 -26.89 4.24
CA ILE A 57 -2.92 -27.10 3.08
C ILE A 57 -2.61 -25.75 2.46
N VAL A 58 -1.31 -25.42 2.40
CA VAL A 58 -0.79 -24.21 1.76
C VAL A 58 -0.05 -24.61 0.49
N SER A 59 -0.56 -24.18 -0.66
CA SER A 59 0.05 -24.41 -1.96
C SER A 59 0.81 -23.17 -2.41
N VAL A 60 2.14 -23.19 -2.42
CA VAL A 60 2.94 -22.10 -2.99
C VAL A 60 3.03 -22.32 -4.50
N ILE A 61 2.39 -21.45 -5.28
CA ILE A 61 2.17 -21.68 -6.72
C ILE A 61 3.30 -21.04 -7.53
N GLN A 62 3.38 -19.72 -7.54
CA GLN A 62 4.36 -18.96 -8.33
C GLN A 62 4.56 -17.56 -7.76
N ALA A 63 5.64 -16.90 -8.13
CA ALA A 63 5.83 -15.47 -7.92
C ALA A 63 6.06 -14.76 -9.25
N ARG A 64 5.85 -13.44 -9.28
CA ARG A 64 6.14 -12.59 -10.44
C ARG A 64 6.73 -11.26 -10.05
N ASP A 65 7.44 -10.66 -10.99
CA ASP A 65 8.08 -9.35 -10.85
C ASP A 65 8.97 -9.26 -9.60
N LEU A 66 9.66 -10.35 -9.25
CA LEU A 66 10.66 -10.34 -8.17
C LEU A 66 11.88 -9.51 -8.57
N GLU A 67 12.45 -8.82 -7.60
CA GLU A 67 13.66 -8.03 -7.80
C GLU A 67 14.90 -8.93 -7.91
N ALA A 68 15.62 -8.84 -9.04
CA ALA A 68 16.87 -9.55 -9.25
C ALA A 68 18.05 -8.88 -8.54
N ASN A 69 19.16 -9.60 -8.39
CA ASN A 69 20.38 -9.02 -7.87
C ASN A 69 20.94 -7.98 -8.86
N GLU A 70 21.19 -6.75 -8.41
CA GLU A 70 21.68 -5.64 -9.25
C GLU A 70 23.01 -5.93 -9.94
N VAL A 71 23.89 -6.73 -9.32
CA VAL A 71 25.24 -7.01 -9.82
C VAL A 71 25.24 -8.17 -10.81
N THR A 72 24.54 -9.25 -10.48
CA THR A 72 24.57 -10.48 -11.31
C THR A 72 23.43 -10.52 -12.33
N GLY A 73 22.36 -9.76 -12.14
CA GLY A 73 21.13 -9.81 -12.94
C GLY A 73 20.32 -11.11 -12.76
N SER A 74 20.87 -12.10 -12.06
CA SER A 74 20.23 -13.39 -11.79
C SER A 74 19.46 -13.38 -10.48
N LEU A 75 18.47 -14.27 -10.37
CA LEU A 75 17.71 -14.48 -9.14
C LEU A 75 17.44 -15.96 -8.90
N ASP A 76 18.09 -16.50 -7.89
CA ASP A 76 17.73 -17.79 -7.30
C ASP A 76 16.82 -17.53 -6.09
N SER A 77 15.59 -18.06 -6.08
CA SER A 77 14.61 -17.74 -5.04
C SER A 77 13.92 -18.98 -4.47
N TYR A 78 13.48 -18.87 -3.22
CA TYR A 78 12.65 -19.87 -2.54
C TYR A 78 11.73 -19.19 -1.52
N VAL A 79 10.63 -19.86 -1.17
CA VAL A 79 9.63 -19.32 -0.24
C VAL A 79 9.66 -20.12 1.05
N LYS A 80 9.77 -19.43 2.20
CA LYS A 80 9.51 -20.01 3.51
C LYS A 80 8.06 -19.82 3.89
N VAL A 81 7.43 -20.87 4.40
CA VAL A 81 6.06 -20.88 4.88
C VAL A 81 6.08 -21.09 6.39
N LEU A 82 5.43 -20.20 7.13
CA LEU A 82 5.31 -20.28 8.58
C LEU A 82 3.87 -20.06 8.99
N LEU A 83 3.44 -20.78 10.02
CA LEU A 83 2.17 -20.55 10.70
C LEU A 83 2.47 -20.04 12.12
N SER A 84 1.83 -18.95 12.54
CA SER A 84 2.02 -18.29 13.85
C SER A 84 0.72 -18.42 14.67
N PRO A 85 0.74 -18.54 16.03
CA PRO A 85 1.82 -18.23 16.98
C PRO A 85 2.82 -19.35 17.31
N HIS A 86 2.49 -20.61 17.03
CA HIS A 86 3.39 -21.72 17.32
C HIS A 86 4.34 -21.89 16.13
N ARG A 87 5.65 -21.66 16.33
CA ARG A 87 6.68 -21.77 15.28
C ARG A 87 6.97 -23.23 14.87
N ASP A 88 5.99 -24.10 15.01
CA ASP A 88 6.11 -25.49 14.62
C ASP A 88 6.00 -25.57 13.10
N GLY A 89 6.99 -26.23 12.48
CA GLY A 89 6.96 -26.53 11.04
C GLY A 89 7.33 -25.37 10.12
N LYS A 90 8.49 -24.72 10.33
CA LYS A 90 9.10 -23.91 9.25
C LYS A 90 9.41 -24.84 8.07
N VAL A 91 8.69 -24.65 6.98
CA VAL A 91 8.92 -25.38 5.73
C VAL A 91 9.31 -24.40 4.64
N GLN A 92 9.97 -24.89 3.61
CA GLN A 92 10.42 -24.06 2.50
C GLN A 92 10.33 -24.81 1.19
N THR A 93 10.12 -24.06 0.11
CA THR A 93 10.16 -24.60 -1.25
C THR A 93 11.59 -24.96 -1.63
N LYS A 94 11.72 -25.70 -2.73
CA LYS A 94 12.97 -25.79 -3.48
C LYS A 94 13.35 -24.42 -4.04
N VAL A 95 14.64 -24.25 -4.29
CA VAL A 95 15.19 -23.06 -4.94
C VAL A 95 14.91 -23.13 -6.43
N GLN A 96 14.20 -22.13 -6.94
CA GLN A 96 14.05 -21.88 -8.37
C GLN A 96 15.17 -20.93 -8.81
N ARG A 97 15.88 -21.28 -9.88
CA ARG A 97 17.11 -20.58 -10.29
C ARG A 97 16.87 -19.65 -11.46
N ASP A 98 17.65 -18.56 -11.47
CA ASP A 98 17.79 -17.62 -12.57
C ASP A 98 16.46 -17.13 -13.17
N THR A 99 15.51 -16.71 -12.32
CA THR A 99 14.21 -16.19 -12.78
C THR A 99 13.58 -15.22 -11.78
N THR A 100 13.03 -14.13 -12.31
CA THR A 100 12.20 -13.16 -11.56
C THR A 100 10.71 -13.55 -11.51
N ASN A 101 10.34 -14.64 -12.19
CA ASN A 101 8.98 -15.18 -12.24
C ASN A 101 9.01 -16.69 -11.93
N PRO A 102 9.44 -17.09 -10.72
CA PRO A 102 9.61 -18.49 -10.36
C PRO A 102 8.27 -19.22 -10.23
N ILE A 103 8.25 -20.47 -10.69
CA ILE A 103 7.14 -21.39 -10.51
C ILE A 103 7.56 -22.44 -9.48
N TYR A 104 6.87 -22.50 -8.35
CA TYR A 104 7.20 -23.39 -7.24
C TYR A 104 6.34 -24.67 -7.29
N HIS A 105 5.02 -24.53 -7.37
CA HIS A 105 4.04 -25.63 -7.34
C HIS A 105 4.27 -26.65 -6.21
N GLU A 106 4.53 -26.17 -4.99
CA GLU A 106 4.76 -27.02 -3.82
C GLU A 106 3.62 -26.88 -2.81
N ARG A 107 3.24 -27.99 -2.17
CA ARG A 107 2.16 -28.04 -1.17
C ARG A 107 2.74 -28.41 0.19
N PHE A 108 2.33 -27.68 1.22
CA PHE A 108 2.70 -27.90 2.60
C PHE A 108 1.46 -28.17 3.42
N LEU A 109 1.55 -29.16 4.31
CA LEU A 109 0.46 -29.61 5.16
C LEU A 109 0.78 -29.25 6.60
N PHE A 110 -0.18 -28.63 7.28
CA PHE A 110 -0.10 -28.27 8.68
C PHE A 110 -1.28 -28.89 9.41
N THR A 111 -1.00 -29.71 10.42
CA THR A 111 -2.05 -30.22 11.32
C THR A 111 -2.52 -29.08 12.22
N VAL A 112 -3.77 -28.67 12.07
CA VAL A 112 -4.37 -27.54 12.79
C VAL A 112 -5.82 -27.87 13.09
N GLU A 113 -6.19 -27.82 14.37
CA GLU A 113 -7.57 -28.04 14.78
C GLU A 113 -8.51 -26.94 14.26
N PRO A 114 -9.79 -27.25 13.95
CA PRO A 114 -10.72 -26.30 13.36
C PRO A 114 -10.92 -25.03 14.19
N ASP A 115 -10.90 -25.16 15.52
CA ASP A 115 -11.08 -24.05 16.45
C ASP A 115 -9.84 -23.14 16.56
N GLU A 116 -8.66 -23.67 16.25
CA GLU A 116 -7.42 -22.90 16.24
C GLU A 116 -7.17 -22.19 14.92
N LEU A 117 -7.70 -22.72 13.82
CA LEU A 117 -7.44 -22.21 12.47
C LEU A 117 -7.69 -20.69 12.35
N PRO A 118 -8.80 -20.11 12.85
CA PRO A 118 -9.04 -18.67 12.76
C PRO A 118 -8.05 -17.80 13.54
N LEU A 119 -7.35 -18.38 14.51
CA LEU A 119 -6.34 -17.70 15.33
C LEU A 119 -4.96 -17.72 14.66
N LYS A 120 -4.76 -18.56 13.64
CA LYS A 120 -3.46 -18.67 12.97
C LYS A 120 -3.23 -17.52 11.98
N THR A 121 -1.97 -17.14 11.85
CA THR A 121 -1.50 -16.23 10.79
C THR A 121 -0.51 -16.97 9.91
N LEU A 122 -0.81 -17.05 8.62
CA LEU A 122 0.07 -17.56 7.59
C LEU A 122 1.08 -16.49 7.22
N LEU A 123 2.37 -16.84 7.19
CA LEU A 123 3.47 -15.97 6.81
C LEU A 123 4.25 -16.63 5.67
N LEU A 124 4.43 -15.90 4.57
CA LEU A 124 5.12 -16.32 3.37
C LEU A 124 6.28 -15.35 3.12
N GLN A 125 7.51 -15.85 3.19
CA GLN A 125 8.72 -15.05 3.04
C GLN A 125 9.52 -15.53 1.83
N VAL A 126 9.69 -14.66 0.84
CA VAL A 126 10.46 -14.96 -0.38
C VAL A 126 11.90 -14.53 -0.16
N TYR A 127 12.84 -15.47 -0.27
CA TYR A 127 14.27 -15.21 -0.10
C TYR A 127 15.00 -15.34 -1.43
N SER A 128 16.02 -14.52 -1.64
CA SER A 128 17.06 -14.82 -2.61
C SER A 128 18.10 -15.75 -1.97
N SER A 129 18.44 -16.80 -2.70
CA SER A 129 19.52 -17.72 -2.37
C SER A 129 20.78 -17.24 -3.06
N ASP A 130 21.85 -17.03 -2.29
CA ASP A 130 23.17 -16.74 -2.83
C ASP A 130 24.12 -17.82 -2.32
N LYS A 131 24.94 -18.38 -3.20
CA LYS A 131 25.90 -19.43 -2.84
C LYS A 131 27.05 -18.90 -1.98
N TYR A 132 27.38 -17.62 -2.11
CA TYR A 132 28.55 -16.98 -1.52
C TYR A 132 28.18 -15.92 -0.47
N ALA A 133 26.91 -15.50 -0.41
CA ALA A 133 26.42 -14.54 0.56
C ALA A 133 25.28 -15.11 1.43
N ARG A 134 24.91 -14.37 2.47
CA ARG A 134 23.73 -14.69 3.27
C ARG A 134 22.48 -14.49 2.41
N HIS A 135 21.55 -15.43 2.49
CA HIS A 135 20.26 -15.33 1.79
C HIS A 135 19.53 -14.05 2.24
N LYS A 136 19.15 -13.20 1.28
CA LYS A 136 18.45 -11.93 1.52
C LYS A 136 16.94 -12.17 1.48
N LEU A 137 16.19 -11.57 2.40
CA LEU A 137 14.73 -11.54 2.31
C LEU A 137 14.37 -10.54 1.20
N LEU A 138 13.70 -11.00 0.15
CA LEU A 138 13.20 -10.13 -0.90
C LEU A 138 11.91 -9.46 -0.43
N GLY A 139 10.99 -10.24 0.13
CA GLY A 139 9.80 -9.69 0.74
C GLY A 139 8.90 -10.72 1.39
N GLU A 140 7.83 -10.22 2.02
CA GLU A 140 6.95 -10.98 2.88
C GLU A 140 5.47 -10.69 2.59
N ALA A 141 4.65 -11.73 2.63
CA ALA A 141 3.19 -11.63 2.69
C ALA A 141 2.67 -12.35 3.93
N ASP A 142 1.73 -11.74 4.66
CA ASP A 142 1.05 -12.38 5.78
C ASP A 142 -0.47 -12.32 5.64
N LEU A 143 -1.15 -13.35 6.13
CA LEU A 143 -2.59 -13.47 6.08
C LEU A 143 -3.11 -14.12 7.37
N LYS A 144 -3.98 -13.43 8.08
CA LYS A 144 -4.72 -14.03 9.19
C LYS A 144 -5.80 -14.95 8.63
N VAL A 145 -5.75 -16.22 8.98
CA VAL A 145 -6.62 -17.25 8.37
C VAL A 145 -8.08 -17.02 8.75
N GLY A 146 -8.36 -16.47 9.93
CA GLY A 146 -9.72 -16.11 10.35
C GLY A 146 -10.38 -15.00 9.53
N ASP A 147 -9.63 -14.23 8.73
CA ASP A 147 -10.17 -13.15 7.90
C ASP A 147 -10.68 -13.65 6.54
N ILE A 148 -10.51 -14.95 6.25
CA ILE A 148 -10.93 -15.59 4.99
C ILE A 148 -11.78 -16.84 5.24
N GLU A 149 -12.77 -17.07 4.38
CA GLU A 149 -13.54 -18.31 4.42
C GLU A 149 -12.84 -19.42 3.62
N VAL A 150 -12.05 -20.26 4.29
CA VAL A 150 -11.38 -21.44 3.70
C VAL A 150 -12.36 -22.61 3.53
N ARG A 151 -13.54 -22.36 2.96
CA ARG A 151 -14.54 -23.43 2.70
C ARG A 151 -14.30 -24.17 1.39
N HIS A 152 -13.63 -23.51 0.46
CA HIS A 152 -13.26 -24.05 -0.85
C HIS A 152 -11.80 -23.73 -1.12
N PRO A 153 -11.11 -24.51 -1.96
CA PRO A 153 -9.80 -24.16 -2.47
C PRO A 153 -9.79 -22.74 -3.02
N LEU A 154 -8.96 -21.89 -2.41
CA LEU A 154 -8.86 -20.48 -2.76
C LEU A 154 -7.45 -20.20 -3.30
N ARG A 155 -7.34 -19.46 -4.40
CA ARG A 155 -6.05 -18.94 -4.90
C ARG A 155 -6.00 -17.44 -4.71
N ILE A 156 -4.93 -16.95 -4.11
CA ILE A 156 -4.72 -15.54 -3.79
C ILE A 156 -3.40 -15.08 -4.40
N TRP A 157 -3.43 -13.91 -5.04
CA TRP A 157 -2.24 -13.11 -5.30
C TRP A 157 -2.06 -12.08 -4.20
N MET A 158 -0.91 -12.07 -3.55
CA MET A 158 -0.52 -11.04 -2.59
C MET A 158 0.76 -10.34 -3.01
N ASN A 159 0.81 -9.03 -2.76
CA ASN A 159 2.06 -8.28 -2.90
C ASN A 159 3.02 -8.64 -1.79
N LEU A 160 4.29 -8.74 -2.12
CA LEU A 160 5.35 -8.83 -1.14
C LEU A 160 5.63 -7.43 -0.54
N ARG A 161 5.81 -7.39 0.77
CA ARG A 161 6.28 -6.22 1.51
C ARG A 161 7.77 -6.36 1.75
N ASP A 162 8.50 -5.27 1.60
CA ASP A 162 9.92 -5.22 1.96
C ASP A 162 10.00 -5.05 3.48
N MET A 163 10.62 -6.03 4.15
CA MET A 163 10.83 -6.03 5.59
C MET A 163 12.14 -5.35 5.99
N ASP A 164 13.03 -5.10 5.02
CA ASP A 164 14.23 -4.30 5.16
C ASP A 164 13.97 -2.82 4.79
N GLU A 165 12.73 -2.46 4.43
CA GLU A 165 12.33 -1.07 4.15
C GLU A 165 12.59 -0.24 5.42
N ARG A 166 13.70 0.50 5.42
CA ARG A 166 14.03 1.43 6.50
C ARG A 166 12.82 2.34 6.72
N PRO A 167 12.47 2.68 7.98
CA PRO A 167 11.43 3.66 8.23
C PRO A 167 11.69 4.87 7.33
N SER A 168 10.69 5.28 6.54
CA SER A 168 10.90 6.38 5.61
C SER A 168 11.54 7.57 6.31
N ASP A 169 12.71 7.98 5.81
CA ASP A 169 13.41 9.18 6.26
C ASP A 169 12.60 10.45 5.97
N TYR A 170 11.50 10.36 5.21
CA TYR A 170 10.72 11.49 4.71
C TYR A 170 9.37 11.64 5.41
N GLY A 171 8.98 10.67 6.24
CA GLY A 171 7.74 10.67 7.01
C GLY A 171 6.65 9.78 6.43
N ASN A 172 5.44 9.91 6.97
CA ASN A 172 4.30 9.07 6.61
C ASN A 172 3.05 9.92 6.38
N MET A 173 2.22 9.50 5.44
CA MET A 173 0.96 10.13 5.12
C MET A 173 -0.21 9.15 5.25
N MET A 174 -1.30 9.61 5.88
CA MET A 174 -2.57 8.90 5.92
C MET A 174 -3.55 9.55 4.96
N PHE A 175 -4.18 8.74 4.12
CA PHE A 175 -5.29 9.15 3.28
C PHE A 175 -6.26 7.98 3.10
N SER A 176 -7.49 8.29 2.69
CA SER A 176 -8.48 7.27 2.33
C SER A 176 -8.86 7.32 0.87
N LEU A 177 -9.13 6.15 0.30
CA LEU A 177 -9.65 5.96 -1.05
C LEU A 177 -11.07 5.39 -1.01
N SER A 178 -11.94 5.89 -1.87
CA SER A 178 -13.25 5.28 -2.14
C SER A 178 -13.66 5.49 -3.60
N TYR A 179 -14.32 4.50 -4.17
CA TYR A 179 -14.87 4.61 -5.52
C TYR A 179 -16.39 4.35 -5.50
N LEU A 180 -17.15 5.23 -6.17
CA LEU A 180 -18.59 5.09 -6.40
C LEU A 180 -18.82 4.88 -7.91
N PRO A 181 -19.06 3.65 -8.38
CA PRO A 181 -19.18 3.35 -9.81
C PRO A 181 -20.34 4.07 -10.49
N THR A 182 -21.50 4.17 -9.84
CA THR A 182 -22.70 4.77 -10.43
C THR A 182 -22.53 6.25 -10.79
N ALA A 183 -21.61 6.94 -10.13
CA ALA A 183 -21.28 8.34 -10.39
C ALA A 183 -19.87 8.50 -10.97
N GLU A 184 -19.20 7.38 -11.32
CA GLU A 184 -17.81 7.33 -11.79
C GLU A 184 -16.86 8.17 -10.93
N ARG A 185 -17.03 8.08 -9.61
CA ARG A 185 -16.46 9.05 -8.67
C ARG A 185 -15.39 8.41 -7.79
N LEU A 186 -14.14 8.75 -8.06
CA LEU A 186 -12.99 8.42 -7.20
C LEU A 186 -12.78 9.54 -6.18
N THR A 187 -12.84 9.22 -4.89
CA THR A 187 -12.65 10.19 -3.80
C THR A 187 -11.40 9.85 -3.00
N VAL A 188 -10.54 10.84 -2.84
CA VAL A 188 -9.33 10.78 -2.02
C VAL A 188 -9.51 11.75 -0.85
N VAL A 189 -9.51 11.27 0.39
CA VAL A 189 -9.51 12.14 1.57
C VAL A 189 -8.13 12.17 2.17
N LEU A 190 -7.47 13.33 2.14
CA LEU A 190 -6.18 13.51 2.76
C LEU A 190 -6.39 13.80 4.24
N VAL A 191 -5.87 12.92 5.11
CA VAL A 191 -6.16 12.97 6.55
C VAL A 191 -5.06 13.74 7.26
N LYS A 192 -3.85 13.21 7.31
CA LYS A 192 -2.73 13.81 8.05
C LYS A 192 -1.37 13.31 7.60
N VAL A 193 -0.34 14.08 7.94
CA VAL A 193 1.07 13.71 7.77
C VAL A 193 1.73 13.63 9.16
N ARG A 194 2.64 12.67 9.35
CA ARG A 194 3.45 12.55 10.57
C ARG A 194 4.92 12.28 10.26
N ASN A 195 5.79 12.67 11.19
CA ASN A 195 7.24 12.44 11.11
C ASN A 195 7.84 12.97 9.78
N ALA A 196 7.29 14.06 9.24
CA ALA A 196 7.82 14.65 8.02
C ALA A 196 9.23 15.19 8.26
N LYS A 197 10.12 14.99 7.28
CA LYS A 197 11.46 15.58 7.30
C LYS A 197 11.45 16.93 6.62
N TRP A 198 11.30 17.98 7.41
CA TRP A 198 11.22 19.35 6.93
C TRP A 198 12.54 19.82 6.28
N THR A 199 12.41 20.74 5.33
CA THR A 199 13.56 21.32 4.63
C THR A 199 14.46 22.06 5.63
N TYR A 200 15.77 21.89 5.48
CA TYR A 200 16.79 22.46 6.39
C TYR A 200 16.72 21.96 7.84
N GLY A 201 16.11 20.79 8.09
CA GLY A 201 16.13 20.14 9.41
C GLY A 201 15.25 20.81 10.47
N LYS A 202 14.27 21.62 10.05
CA LYS A 202 13.28 22.22 10.96
C LYS A 202 12.41 21.15 11.62
N GLU A 203 11.73 21.51 12.70
CA GLU A 203 10.75 20.64 13.35
C GLU A 203 9.31 20.78 12.84
N MET A 204 9.00 21.89 12.17
CA MET A 204 7.67 22.24 11.66
C MET A 204 7.79 23.12 10.41
N GLY A 205 6.69 23.24 9.67
CA GLY A 205 6.64 24.11 8.49
C GLY A 205 5.24 24.32 7.93
N ASP A 206 5.16 25.12 6.88
CA ASP A 206 3.92 25.40 6.16
C ASP A 206 3.70 24.33 5.10
N CYS A 207 2.74 23.43 5.33
CA CYS A 207 2.55 22.21 4.55
C CYS A 207 1.25 22.21 3.76
N PHE A 208 1.31 21.75 2.52
CA PHE A 208 0.15 21.46 1.69
C PHE A 208 0.41 20.25 0.81
N VAL A 209 -0.65 19.59 0.35
CA VAL A 209 -0.53 18.38 -0.47
C VAL A 209 -1.04 18.64 -1.87
N LYS A 210 -0.31 18.17 -2.89
CA LYS A 210 -0.75 18.14 -4.29
C LYS A 210 -1.08 16.69 -4.68
N VAL A 211 -2.27 16.47 -5.23
CA VAL A 211 -2.67 15.17 -5.79
C VAL A 211 -2.78 15.30 -7.30
N TYR A 212 -2.05 14.45 -8.00
CA TYR A 212 -2.07 14.33 -9.45
C TYR A 212 -2.79 13.04 -9.83
N LEU A 213 -3.80 13.13 -10.68
CA LEU A 213 -4.36 11.99 -11.40
C LEU A 213 -3.51 11.77 -12.65
N LEU A 214 -2.88 10.60 -12.74
CA LEU A 214 -2.13 10.17 -13.90
C LEU A 214 -2.93 9.11 -14.67
N GLN A 215 -2.88 9.18 -15.99
CA GLN A 215 -3.42 8.17 -16.89
C GLN A 215 -2.33 7.84 -17.91
N ASN A 216 -1.96 6.57 -18.02
CA ASN A 216 -0.86 6.11 -18.88
C ASN A 216 0.44 6.91 -18.62
N GLY A 217 0.78 7.15 -17.35
CA GLY A 217 1.96 7.90 -16.93
C GLY A 217 1.87 9.43 -17.10
N LYS A 218 0.85 9.97 -17.79
CA LYS A 218 0.69 11.40 -18.02
C LYS A 218 -0.22 12.04 -16.98
N LYS A 219 0.15 13.22 -16.47
CA LYS A 219 -0.66 14.01 -15.53
C LYS A 219 -1.87 14.59 -16.26
N VAL A 220 -3.07 14.25 -15.82
CA VAL A 220 -4.34 14.72 -16.41
C VAL A 220 -4.99 15.77 -15.53
N ILE A 221 -5.07 15.53 -14.22
CA ILE A 221 -5.73 16.44 -13.27
C ILE A 221 -4.82 16.67 -12.08
N LYS A 222 -4.81 17.90 -11.56
CA LYS A 222 -4.08 18.28 -10.35
C LYS A 222 -5.01 19.02 -9.40
N LYS A 223 -4.99 18.62 -8.13
CA LYS A 223 -5.71 19.26 -7.02
C LYS A 223 -4.76 19.51 -5.86
N LYS A 224 -5.02 20.53 -5.03
CA LYS A 224 -4.22 20.78 -3.82
C LYS A 224 -5.09 21.09 -2.61
N THR A 225 -4.55 20.79 -1.43
CA THR A 225 -5.19 21.17 -0.16
C THR A 225 -5.00 22.66 0.15
N SER A 226 -5.67 23.11 1.20
CA SER A 226 -5.24 24.29 1.95
C SER A 226 -3.84 24.09 2.55
N THR A 227 -3.14 25.20 2.81
CA THR A 227 -1.85 25.19 3.50
C THR A 227 -2.08 25.22 5.01
N LYS A 228 -1.51 24.25 5.73
CA LYS A 228 -1.44 24.22 7.20
C LYS A 228 -0.11 24.83 7.63
N ARG A 229 -0.15 25.89 8.44
CA ARG A 229 1.02 26.73 8.73
C ARG A 229 1.66 26.38 10.07
N GLY A 230 3.00 26.33 10.11
CA GLY A 230 3.76 26.10 11.35
C GLY A 230 3.43 24.78 12.08
N GLU A 231 3.03 23.74 11.36
CA GLU A 231 2.59 22.48 11.95
C GLU A 231 3.69 21.42 11.90
N LYS A 232 3.84 20.62 12.97
CA LYS A 232 4.76 19.45 12.98
C LYS A 232 4.12 18.21 12.35
N ASN A 233 2.84 18.00 12.61
CA ASN A 233 2.05 16.87 12.09
C ASN A 233 0.76 17.40 11.44
N PRO A 234 0.84 17.98 10.22
CA PRO A 234 -0.30 18.64 9.58
C PRO A 234 -1.52 17.71 9.44
N ILE A 235 -2.69 18.20 9.86
CA ILE A 235 -3.99 17.54 9.67
C ILE A 235 -4.78 18.32 8.62
N PHE A 236 -5.22 17.63 7.56
CA PHE A 236 -5.93 18.22 6.44
C PHE A 236 -7.43 17.97 6.52
N ASN A 237 -7.84 16.70 6.57
CA ASN A 237 -9.23 16.26 6.46
C ASN A 237 -9.95 16.86 5.23
N GLU A 238 -9.24 16.90 4.09
CA GLU A 238 -9.74 17.51 2.85
C GLU A 238 -10.02 16.44 1.80
N ALA A 239 -11.21 16.50 1.19
CA ALA A 239 -11.62 15.58 0.13
C ALA A 239 -11.31 16.13 -1.26
N MET A 240 -10.74 15.27 -2.10
CA MET A 240 -10.52 15.48 -3.52
C MET A 240 -11.34 14.48 -4.30
N ILE A 241 -12.19 14.97 -5.21
CA ILE A 241 -13.06 14.13 -6.04
C ILE A 241 -12.57 14.17 -7.49
N PHE A 242 -12.42 13.01 -8.10
CA PHE A 242 -12.05 12.84 -9.51
C PHE A 242 -13.16 12.08 -10.23
N SER A 243 -13.50 12.52 -11.44
CA SER A 243 -14.39 11.79 -12.35
C SER A 243 -13.53 10.78 -13.11
N VAL A 244 -13.67 9.50 -12.79
CA VAL A 244 -12.88 8.41 -13.38
C VAL A 244 -13.83 7.28 -13.77
N PRO A 245 -14.05 7.06 -15.08
CA PRO A 245 -14.84 5.94 -15.56
C PRO A 245 -14.28 4.60 -15.10
N ALA A 246 -15.17 3.64 -14.83
CA ALA A 246 -14.77 2.33 -14.31
C ALA A 246 -13.76 1.59 -15.21
N PRO A 247 -13.86 1.60 -16.56
CA PRO A 247 -12.88 0.95 -17.43
C PRO A 247 -11.47 1.55 -17.31
N VAL A 248 -11.38 2.82 -16.94
CA VAL A 248 -10.12 3.58 -16.90
C VAL A 248 -9.37 3.36 -15.58
N LEU A 249 -10.03 2.90 -14.52
CA LEU A 249 -9.43 2.66 -13.20
C LEU A 249 -8.18 1.76 -13.24
N GLN A 250 -8.11 0.81 -14.18
CA GLN A 250 -6.98 -0.11 -14.33
C GLN A 250 -5.70 0.54 -14.89
N THR A 251 -5.81 1.78 -15.38
CA THR A 251 -4.72 2.53 -16.02
C THR A 251 -4.39 3.83 -15.29
N VAL A 252 -5.14 4.12 -14.22
CA VAL A 252 -5.02 5.34 -13.44
C VAL A 252 -4.09 5.14 -12.26
N GLN A 253 -3.31 6.17 -11.98
CA GLN A 253 -2.52 6.29 -10.76
C GLN A 253 -2.80 7.65 -10.11
N LEU A 254 -2.71 7.71 -8.79
CA LEU A 254 -2.71 8.95 -8.02
C LEU A 254 -1.31 9.17 -7.46
N ARG A 255 -0.67 10.29 -7.81
CA ARG A 255 0.57 10.74 -7.16
C ARG A 255 0.23 11.81 -6.14
N ILE A 256 0.47 11.50 -4.88
CA ILE A 256 0.19 12.38 -3.73
C ILE A 256 1.54 12.92 -3.25
N ARG A 257 1.78 14.23 -3.42
CA ARG A 257 3.03 14.90 -3.01
C ARG A 257 2.80 15.82 -1.83
N VAL A 258 3.56 15.63 -0.77
CA VAL A 258 3.61 16.53 0.39
C VAL A 258 4.63 17.64 0.10
N MET A 259 4.19 18.89 0.20
CA MET A 259 4.99 20.07 -0.14
C MET A 259 5.14 20.99 1.06
N GLU A 260 6.32 21.57 1.24
CA GLU A 260 6.58 22.67 2.18
C GLU A 260 6.65 23.99 1.41
N GLN A 261 5.92 25.00 1.87
CA GLN A 261 6.08 26.38 1.44
C GLN A 261 7.12 27.06 2.34
N LEU A 262 8.21 27.52 1.75
CA LEU A 262 9.30 28.20 2.45
C LEU A 262 8.97 29.69 2.66
N PRO A 263 9.59 30.36 3.65
CA PRO A 263 9.35 31.78 3.91
C PRO A 263 9.67 32.71 2.74
N ASN A 264 10.61 32.32 1.88
CA ASN A 264 10.98 33.04 0.65
C ASN A 264 9.95 32.85 -0.49
N GLY A 265 8.88 32.08 -0.26
CA GLY A 265 7.85 31.77 -1.25
C GLY A 265 8.16 30.55 -2.12
N GLU A 266 9.37 29.97 -2.03
CA GLU A 266 9.71 28.75 -2.74
C GLU A 266 8.95 27.54 -2.19
N VAL A 267 8.81 26.50 -3.01
CA VAL A 267 8.09 25.28 -2.62
C VAL A 267 9.04 24.08 -2.73
N SER A 268 9.24 23.39 -1.62
CA SER A 268 10.07 22.19 -1.50
C SER A 268 9.20 20.93 -1.44
N SER A 269 9.62 19.85 -2.10
CA SER A 269 8.94 18.56 -2.03
C SER A 269 9.48 17.77 -0.83
N LEU A 270 8.63 17.48 0.15
CA LEU A 270 8.99 16.70 1.33
C LEU A 270 9.01 15.19 1.04
N GLY A 271 8.16 14.75 0.11
CA GLY A 271 8.08 13.37 -0.32
C GLY A 271 6.75 13.07 -1.00
N HIS A 272 6.58 11.85 -1.49
CA HIS A 272 5.42 11.46 -2.23
C HIS A 272 5.06 9.98 -2.09
N VAL A 273 3.82 9.66 -2.45
CA VAL A 273 3.28 8.30 -2.60
C VAL A 273 2.60 8.22 -3.96
N ILE A 274 2.69 7.07 -4.62
CA ILE A 274 1.89 6.77 -5.81
C ILE A 274 0.98 5.59 -5.46
N VAL A 275 -0.30 5.66 -5.78
CA VAL A 275 -1.25 4.53 -5.63
C VAL A 275 -1.97 4.26 -6.94
N GLY A 276 -2.25 2.98 -7.24
CA GLY A 276 -2.90 2.56 -8.48
C GLY A 276 -2.86 1.05 -8.66
N SER A 277 -3.58 0.54 -9.65
CA SER A 277 -3.68 -0.91 -9.95
C SER A 277 -2.40 -1.56 -10.48
N GLN A 278 -1.47 -0.75 -11.01
CA GLN A 278 -0.23 -1.21 -11.64
C GLN A 278 0.99 -1.17 -10.69
N LEU A 279 0.77 -0.93 -9.41
CA LEU A 279 1.82 -0.86 -8.41
C LEU A 279 1.93 -2.17 -7.64
N SER A 280 2.88 -2.21 -6.70
CA SER A 280 3.13 -3.32 -5.78
C SER A 280 2.91 -2.86 -4.33
N GLY A 281 3.15 -3.75 -3.38
CA GLY A 281 3.20 -3.42 -1.95
C GLY A 281 1.91 -2.89 -1.33
N THR A 282 2.08 -1.99 -0.36
CA THR A 282 1.01 -1.35 0.42
C THR A 282 0.13 -0.46 -0.46
N GLU A 283 0.71 0.15 -1.48
CA GLU A 283 0.10 1.06 -2.43
C GLU A 283 -0.98 0.35 -3.28
N LEU A 284 -0.64 -0.83 -3.83
CA LEU A 284 -1.61 -1.67 -4.53
C LEU A 284 -2.61 -2.31 -3.56
N THR A 285 -2.18 -2.68 -2.35
CA THR A 285 -3.08 -3.22 -1.32
C THR A 285 -4.19 -2.22 -0.98
N HIS A 286 -3.85 -0.95 -0.80
CA HIS A 286 -4.83 0.12 -0.58
C HIS A 286 -5.80 0.27 -1.76
N TRP A 287 -5.29 0.20 -2.99
CA TRP A 287 -6.10 0.27 -4.20
C TRP A 287 -7.06 -0.93 -4.32
N ASN A 288 -6.57 -2.14 -4.10
CA ASN A 288 -7.38 -3.36 -4.15
C ASN A 288 -8.46 -3.39 -3.07
N GLN A 289 -8.15 -2.95 -1.85
CA GLN A 289 -9.15 -2.83 -0.78
C GLN A 289 -10.23 -1.80 -1.13
N MET A 290 -9.89 -0.68 -1.77
CA MET A 290 -10.88 0.27 -2.30
C MET A 290 -11.78 -0.41 -3.34
N MET A 291 -11.19 -1.20 -4.25
CA MET A 291 -11.94 -1.90 -5.30
C MET A 291 -12.84 -3.02 -4.77
N SER A 292 -12.43 -3.71 -3.69
CA SER A 292 -13.25 -4.74 -3.04
C SER A 292 -14.34 -4.17 -2.13
N SER A 293 -14.15 -2.95 -1.62
CA SER A 293 -15.07 -2.26 -0.70
C SER A 293 -15.73 -1.03 -1.33
N LEU A 294 -16.35 -1.21 -2.50
CA LEU A 294 -17.01 -0.12 -3.24
C LEU A 294 -17.95 0.70 -2.33
N ARG A 295 -17.91 2.03 -2.49
CA ARG A 295 -18.66 3.04 -1.71
C ARG A 295 -18.20 3.24 -0.26
N LYS A 296 -17.29 2.43 0.27
CA LYS A 296 -16.73 2.61 1.61
C LYS A 296 -15.34 3.24 1.51
N PRO A 297 -15.03 4.26 2.33
CA PRO A 297 -13.66 4.76 2.43
C PRO A 297 -12.77 3.72 3.11
N VAL A 298 -11.67 3.38 2.45
CA VAL A 298 -10.57 2.60 3.03
C VAL A 298 -9.46 3.57 3.36
N ALA A 299 -8.99 3.62 4.61
CA ALA A 299 -7.93 4.52 5.05
C ALA A 299 -6.66 3.73 5.38
N MET A 300 -5.51 4.22 4.93
CA MET A 300 -4.23 3.53 5.15
C MET A 300 -3.08 4.52 5.31
N TRP A 301 -2.07 4.12 6.07
CA TRP A 301 -0.78 4.82 6.15
C TRP A 301 0.13 4.41 4.99
N HIS A 302 0.86 5.38 4.46
CA HIS A 302 1.86 5.19 3.43
C HIS A 302 3.14 5.93 3.80
N SER A 303 4.28 5.26 3.62
CA SER A 303 5.61 5.84 3.76
C SER A 303 5.89 6.82 2.61
N LEU A 304 6.42 8.01 2.91
CA LEU A 304 6.81 8.98 1.89
C LEU A 304 8.14 8.59 1.24
N ARG A 305 8.25 8.74 -0.08
CA ARG A 305 9.45 8.47 -0.87
C ARG A 305 9.89 9.75 -1.60
N LYS A 306 11.16 9.87 -2.02
CA LYS A 306 11.65 11.09 -2.67
C LYS A 306 11.68 10.97 -4.19
#